data_AF-A0A2U3LLH6-F1
#
_entry.id   AF-A0A2U3LLH6-F1
#
_cell.length_a   1.000
_cell.length_b   1.000
_cell.length_c   1.000
_cell.angle_alpha   90.00
_cell.angle_beta   90.00
_cell.angle_gamma   90.00
#
_symmetry.space_group_name_H-M   'P 1'
#
loop_
_entity.id
_entity.type
_entity.pdbx_description
1 polymer ?
#
loop_
_entity_poly.entity_id
_entity_poly.type
_entity_poly.pdbx_seq_one_letter_code
_entity_poly.pdbx_strand_id
1 'polypeptide(L)'
;MQPRPTLRETGRLHRTAPSGGPALLAIGPARSGIPLAAAEVRGLAQLYGSGAKVLTGDEAVETRWKQEASRYRILHVATHGILNGNNPMFSYLELNPCQD
;
A
#
# COMPACT_ATOMS: atom_id res chain seq x y z
N MET A 1 -3.77 26.81 -24.28
CA MET A 1 -3.25 25.82 -23.30
C MET A 1 -4.36 24.81 -23.06
N GLN A 2 -4.27 23.58 -23.58
CA GLN A 2 -5.34 22.57 -23.44
C GLN A 2 -5.12 21.74 -22.16
N PRO A 3 -6.17 21.44 -21.37
CA PRO A 3 -6.04 20.63 -20.16
C PRO A 3 -5.67 19.17 -20.52
N ARG A 4 -4.62 18.64 -19.89
CA ARG A 4 -4.10 17.28 -20.14
C ARG A 4 -5.08 16.22 -19.60
N PRO A 5 -5.35 15.14 -20.36
CA PRO A 5 -6.36 14.14 -20.03
C PRO A 5 -5.83 13.10 -19.04
N THR A 6 -5.47 13.49 -17.80
CA THR A 6 -5.04 12.51 -16.79
C THR A 6 -6.20 11.98 -15.93
N LEU A 7 -7.33 12.70 -15.88
CA LEU A 7 -8.42 12.41 -14.95
C LEU A 7 -9.50 11.46 -15.51
N ARG A 8 -9.60 11.30 -16.84
CA ARG A 8 -10.66 10.47 -17.44
C ARG A 8 -10.37 8.96 -17.38
N GLU A 9 -9.10 8.55 -17.34
CA GLU A 9 -8.74 7.12 -17.25
C GLU A 9 -8.92 6.55 -15.84
N THR A 10 -8.62 7.31 -14.79
CA THR A 10 -8.79 6.87 -13.39
C THR A 10 -10.25 6.54 -13.06
N GLY A 11 -11.22 7.22 -13.69
CA GLY A 11 -12.65 6.97 -13.49
C GLY A 11 -13.16 5.67 -14.11
N ARG A 12 -12.45 5.06 -15.07
CA ARG A 12 -12.92 3.84 -15.76
C ARG A 12 -12.58 2.56 -14.98
N LEU A 13 -11.48 2.55 -14.23
CA LEU A 13 -11.10 1.41 -13.36
C LEU A 13 -12.00 1.27 -12.13
N HIS A 14 -12.67 2.34 -11.70
CA HIS A 14 -13.49 2.34 -10.49
C HIS A 14 -14.82 1.58 -10.64
N ARG A 15 -15.34 1.41 -11.86
CA ARG A 15 -16.71 0.90 -12.10
C ARG A 15 -16.84 -0.62 -12.22
N THR A 16 -15.76 -1.38 -12.10
CA THR A 16 -15.79 -2.84 -12.43
C THR A 16 -15.28 -3.76 -11.31
N ALA A 17 -15.02 -3.25 -10.11
CA ALA A 17 -14.50 -4.09 -9.03
C ALA A 17 -15.64 -4.91 -8.36
N PRO A 18 -15.54 -6.25 -8.31
CA PRO A 18 -16.59 -7.11 -7.76
C PRO A 18 -16.78 -6.84 -6.26
N SER A 19 -18.03 -6.89 -5.81
CA SER A 19 -18.47 -6.54 -4.45
C SER A 19 -18.26 -7.66 -3.41
N GLY A 20 -17.31 -8.57 -3.62
CA GLY A 20 -17.11 -9.74 -2.74
C GLY A 20 -15.66 -10.17 -2.50
N GLY A 21 -14.66 -9.45 -3.01
CA GLY A 21 -13.23 -9.76 -2.79
C GLY A 21 -12.64 -9.04 -1.57
N PRO A 22 -11.45 -9.45 -1.10
CA PRO A 22 -10.73 -8.76 -0.04
C PRO A 22 -10.55 -7.26 -0.36
N ALA A 23 -10.90 -6.41 0.60
CA ALA A 23 -10.98 -4.98 0.39
C ALA A 23 -9.62 -4.29 0.55
N LEU A 24 -8.89 -4.59 1.63
CA LEU A 24 -7.71 -3.84 2.06
C LEU A 24 -6.49 -4.73 2.27
N LEU A 25 -5.39 -4.42 1.60
CA LEU A 25 -4.06 -4.84 2.01
C LEU A 25 -3.36 -3.63 2.63
N ALA A 26 -2.97 -3.73 3.89
CA ALA A 26 -2.24 -2.68 4.61
C ALA A 26 -0.87 -3.19 5.04
N ILE A 27 0.19 -2.40 4.84
CA ILE A 27 1.55 -2.73 5.26
C ILE A 27 2.13 -1.61 6.12
N GLY A 28 2.75 -2.01 7.24
CA GLY A 28 3.38 -1.11 8.21
C GLY A 28 4.64 -1.74 8.78
N PRO A 29 5.83 -1.55 8.15
CA PRO A 29 7.08 -2.07 8.67
C PRO A 29 7.39 -1.43 10.03
N ALA A 30 7.68 -2.27 11.03
CA ALA A 30 8.09 -1.83 12.36
C ALA A 30 9.62 -1.59 12.39
N ARG A 31 10.13 -0.72 11.51
CA ARG A 31 11.54 -0.31 11.51
C ARG A 31 11.77 0.88 12.45
N SER A 32 13.01 1.03 12.92
CA SER A 32 13.45 2.15 13.75
C SER A 32 13.16 3.48 13.04
N GLY A 33 12.14 4.21 13.50
CA GLY A 33 11.77 5.53 12.96
C GLY A 33 10.27 5.77 12.76
N ILE A 34 9.46 4.73 12.55
CA ILE A 34 7.98 4.87 12.44
C ILE A 34 7.25 3.79 13.27
N PRO A 35 7.33 3.82 14.60
CA PRO A 35 6.62 2.85 15.45
C PRO A 35 5.09 2.89 15.25
N LEU A 36 4.56 4.04 14.83
CA LEU A 36 3.13 4.25 14.61
C LEU A 36 2.62 3.61 13.31
N ALA A 37 3.48 3.26 12.36
CA ALA A 37 3.06 2.62 11.11
C ALA A 37 2.33 1.30 11.37
N ALA A 38 2.89 0.48 12.26
CA ALA A 38 2.29 -0.79 12.64
C ALA A 38 0.98 -0.61 13.44
N ALA A 39 0.86 0.48 14.21
CA ALA A 39 -0.36 0.80 14.94
C ALA A 39 -1.48 1.27 14.00
N GLU A 40 -1.16 2.13 13.03
CA GLU A 40 -2.09 2.65 12.03
C GLU A 40 -2.74 1.52 11.22
N VAL A 41 -1.94 0.61 10.67
CA VAL A 41 -2.46 -0.50 9.85
C VAL A 41 -3.28 -1.51 10.65
N ARG A 42 -2.97 -1.69 11.95
CA ARG A 42 -3.81 -2.51 12.85
C ARG A 42 -5.15 -1.84 13.12
N GLY A 43 -5.18 -0.51 13.25
CA GLY A 43 -6.43 0.25 13.34
C GLY A 43 -7.30 0.07 12.09
N LEU A 44 -6.70 0.08 10.90
CA LEU A 44 -7.43 -0.16 9.66
C LEU A 44 -8.03 -1.57 9.58
N ALA A 45 -7.33 -2.61 10.06
CA ALA A 45 -7.91 -3.95 10.12
C ALA A 45 -9.18 -4.00 10.98
N GLN A 46 -9.25 -3.23 12.08
CA GLN A 46 -10.45 -3.16 12.92
C GLN A 46 -11.64 -2.55 12.17
N LEU A 47 -11.38 -1.57 11.29
CA LEU A 47 -12.42 -0.90 10.48
C LEU A 47 -12.90 -1.77 9.31
N TYR A 48 -12.00 -2.47 8.63
CA TYR A 48 -12.29 -3.24 7.42
C TYR A 48 -12.64 -4.72 7.69
N GLY A 49 -12.45 -5.19 8.92
CA GLY A 49 -12.83 -6.53 9.36
C GLY A 49 -12.15 -7.65 8.56
N SER A 50 -12.91 -8.70 8.23
CA SER A 50 -12.41 -9.86 7.47
C SER A 50 -11.96 -9.54 6.05
N GLY A 51 -12.30 -8.35 5.53
CA GLY A 51 -11.84 -7.86 4.24
C GLY A 51 -10.41 -7.31 4.26
N ALA A 52 -9.76 -7.21 5.42
CA ALA A 52 -8.42 -6.67 5.57
C ALA A 52 -7.36 -7.75 5.78
N LYS A 53 -6.18 -7.51 5.22
CA LYS A 53 -4.94 -8.18 5.57
C LYS A 53 -3.89 -7.15 5.93
N VAL A 54 -3.19 -7.39 7.03
CA VAL A 54 -2.16 -6.50 7.57
C VAL A 54 -0.82 -7.22 7.53
N LEU A 55 0.19 -6.56 6.99
CA LEU A 55 1.58 -7.00 6.98
C LEU A 55 2.39 -6.07 7.92
N THR A 56 2.85 -6.60 9.05
CA THR A 56 3.67 -5.86 10.03
C THR A 56 4.84 -6.73 10.51
N GLY A 57 5.82 -6.14 11.21
CA GLY A 57 6.99 -6.88 11.68
C GLY A 57 7.74 -7.55 10.53
N ASP A 58 8.12 -8.81 10.68
CA ASP A 58 8.88 -9.57 9.68
C ASP A 58 8.06 -9.89 8.42
N GLU A 59 6.73 -9.78 8.47
CA GLU A 59 5.87 -10.00 7.30
C GLU A 59 5.81 -8.77 6.38
N ALA A 60 6.27 -7.60 6.82
CA ALA A 60 6.22 -6.33 6.09
C ALA A 60 7.33 -6.18 5.02
N VAL A 61 7.57 -7.25 4.25
CA VAL A 61 8.59 -7.33 3.21
C VAL A 61 8.03 -7.12 1.80
N GLU A 62 8.87 -6.64 0.90
CA GLU A 62 8.49 -6.30 -0.49
C GLU A 62 7.94 -7.50 -1.28
N THR A 63 8.54 -8.67 -1.14
CA THR A 63 8.15 -9.88 -1.88
C THR A 63 6.71 -10.28 -1.55
N ARG A 64 6.38 -10.33 -0.26
CA ARG A 64 5.04 -10.65 0.22
C ARG A 64 4.02 -9.59 -0.16
N TRP A 65 4.39 -8.31 -0.07
CA TRP A 65 3.54 -7.22 -0.54
C TRP A 65 3.15 -7.41 -2.02
N LYS A 66 4.15 -7.63 -2.90
CA LYS A 66 3.91 -7.82 -4.34
C LYS A 66 3.07 -9.06 -4.66
N GLN A 67 3.27 -10.15 -3.92
CA GLN A 67 2.48 -11.39 -4.09
C GLN A 67 1.00 -11.18 -3.75
N GLU A 68 0.70 -10.36 -2.74
CA GLU A 68 -0.67 -10.15 -2.26
C GLU A 68 -1.38 -9.00 -2.98
N ALA A 69 -0.67 -7.94 -3.37
CA ALA A 69 -1.24 -6.66 -3.78
C ALA A 69 -2.29 -6.76 -4.91
N SER A 70 -2.11 -7.66 -5.88
CA SER A 70 -3.05 -7.83 -7.00
C SER A 70 -4.43 -8.36 -6.58
N ARG A 71 -4.55 -8.93 -5.37
CA ARG A 71 -5.77 -9.56 -4.85
C ARG A 71 -6.70 -8.58 -4.12
N TYR A 72 -6.21 -7.38 -3.79
CA TYR A 72 -6.91 -6.41 -2.96
C TYR A 72 -7.27 -5.15 -3.76
N ARG A 73 -8.36 -4.52 -3.37
CA ARG A 73 -8.87 -3.31 -4.05
C ARG A 73 -8.20 -2.02 -3.56
N ILE A 74 -7.83 -2.00 -2.29
CA ILE A 74 -7.20 -0.87 -1.63
C ILE A 74 -5.85 -1.34 -1.11
N LEU A 75 -4.81 -0.59 -1.48
CA LEU A 75 -3.45 -0.78 -1.00
C LEU A 75 -3.12 0.40 -0.09
N HIS A 76 -2.91 0.14 1.20
CA HIS A 76 -2.48 1.14 2.16
C HIS A 76 -1.03 0.85 2.58
N VAL A 77 -0.16 1.84 2.43
CA VAL A 77 1.26 1.73 2.74
C VAL A 77 1.65 2.80 3.75
N ALA A 78 1.86 2.39 5.00
CA ALA A 78 2.34 3.26 6.06
C ALA A 78 3.85 3.02 6.25
N THR A 79 4.69 3.74 5.49
CA THR A 79 6.15 3.61 5.56
C THR A 79 6.87 4.91 5.22
N HIS A 80 8.21 4.93 5.31
CA HIS A 80 9.03 6.03 4.81
C HIS A 80 9.00 6.08 3.28
N GLY A 81 8.54 7.20 2.73
CA GLY A 81 8.72 7.55 1.32
C GLY A 81 9.99 8.34 1.13
N ILE A 82 10.88 7.86 0.28
CA ILE A 82 12.08 8.57 -0.15
C ILE A 82 11.77 9.28 -1.46
N LEU A 83 11.80 10.61 -1.45
CA LEU A 83 11.45 11.45 -2.59
C LEU A 83 12.70 12.06 -3.20
N ASN A 84 12.88 11.85 -4.51
CA ASN A 84 13.98 12.43 -5.27
C ASN A 84 13.44 13.55 -6.17
N GLY A 85 13.67 14.80 -5.76
CA GLY A 85 13.17 15.98 -6.49
C GLY A 85 13.81 16.20 -7.85
N ASN A 86 15.06 15.75 -8.04
CA ASN A 86 15.79 15.89 -9.30
C ASN A 86 15.41 14.82 -10.31
N ASN A 87 15.17 13.59 -9.84
CA ASN A 87 14.79 12.44 -10.65
C ASN A 87 13.60 11.71 -10.01
N PRO A 88 12.36 12.15 -10.27
CA PRO A 88 11.17 11.60 -9.61
C PRO A 88 11.01 10.08 -9.76
N MET A 89 11.49 9.50 -10.86
CA MET A 89 11.48 8.05 -11.12
C MET A 89 12.33 7.23 -10.14
N PHE A 90 13.28 7.85 -9.44
CA PHE A 90 14.08 7.21 -8.39
C PHE A 90 13.51 7.44 -6.98
N SER A 91 12.28 7.95 -6.86
CA SER A 91 11.56 7.97 -5.59
C SER A 91 11.02 6.57 -5.28
N TYR A 92 11.04 6.16 -4.01
CA TYR A 92 10.62 4.83 -3.62
C TYR A 92 10.03 4.79 -2.20
N LEU A 93 9.37 3.68 -1.89
CA LEU A 93 8.87 3.36 -0.56
C LEU A 93 9.82 2.37 0.09
N GLU A 94 10.29 2.66 1.29
CA GLU A 94 11.17 1.74 2.02
C GLU A 94 10.34 0.65 2.71
N LEU A 95 10.66 -0.62 2.47
CA LEU A 95 10.04 -1.77 3.13
C LEU A 95 11.10 -2.62 3.84
N ASN A 96 10.67 -3.60 4.63
CA ASN A 96 11.61 -4.53 5.22
C ASN A 96 12.31 -5.35 4.13
N PRO A 97 13.60 -5.68 4.32
CA PRO A 97 14.32 -6.50 3.38
C PRO A 97 13.76 -7.91 3.47
N CYS A 98 13.71 -8.62 2.35
CA CYS A 98 13.53 -10.07 2.41
C CYS A 98 14.75 -10.63 3.16
N GLN A 99 14.53 -11.27 4.31
CA GLN A 99 15.57 -12.09 4.92
C GLN A 99 15.51 -13.44 4.22
N ASP A 100 16.64 -13.92 3.70
CA ASP A 100 16.79 -15.26 3.14
C ASP A 100 16.87 -16.33 4.24
#